data_AF-A0A4Z2CT60-F1
#
_entry.id   AF-A0A4Z2CT60-F1
#
_cell.length_a   1.000
_cell.length_b   1.000
_cell.length_c   1.000
_cell.angle_alpha   90.00
_cell.angle_beta   90.00
_cell.angle_gamma   90.00
#
_symmetry.space_group_name_H-M   'P 1'
#
loop_
_entity.id
_entity.type
_entity.pdbx_description
1 polymer ?
#
loop_
_entity_poly.entity_id
_entity_poly.type
_entity_poly.pdbx_seq_one_letter_code
_entity_poly.pdbx_strand_id
1 'polypeptide(L)'
;MHITASSKLAGLNSDNLFHQKDFDSSAVDLIQLFLNRLDSPVCFVAHNGLRFDFPLLRAQIMSVKGNDYKLNDSTNAPIICTDTLHLFREFASHLAGPNSDDSGFVSTDDQSSNPVPISHSSPIKLSTTTNKHSFHLGDIHERVFGEKHIHAHTAEGDCRAMLRLIQYLGSPAIDWLQSHYVNFNSLTPMYSFHTPGISRISSLFPYQRTKVCSNISLSDTTSQLDNLQLE
;
A
#
# COMPACT_ATOMS: atom_id res chain seq x y z
N MET A 1 11.90 10.17 22.54
CA MET A 1 10.89 9.47 21.71
C MET A 1 10.61 10.34 20.49
N HIS A 2 11.16 10.01 19.32
CA HIS A 2 10.90 10.78 18.10
C HIS A 2 9.63 10.23 17.43
N ILE A 3 8.49 10.87 17.70
CA ILE A 3 7.20 10.47 17.11
C ILE A 3 7.19 10.94 15.65
N THR A 4 7.36 10.01 14.70
CA THR A 4 7.28 10.30 13.27
C THR A 4 5.84 10.55 12.84
N ALA A 5 5.64 11.21 11.68
CA ALA A 5 4.30 11.38 11.12
C ALA A 5 3.60 10.02 10.87
N SER A 6 4.34 9.01 10.43
CA SER A 6 3.82 7.65 10.21
C SER A 6 3.33 6.98 11.51
N SER A 7 4.03 7.17 12.64
CA SER A 7 3.60 6.56 13.90
C SER A 7 2.34 7.21 14.46
N LYS A 8 2.12 8.51 14.20
CA LYS A 8 0.86 9.18 14.54
C LYS A 8 -0.31 8.64 13.72
N LEU A 9 -0.09 8.38 12.43
CA LEU A 9 -1.13 7.88 11.54
C LEU A 9 -1.48 6.43 11.85
N ALA A 10 -0.51 5.53 11.86
CA ALA A 10 -0.75 4.10 12.06
C ALA A 10 -1.01 3.71 13.53
N GLY A 11 -0.66 4.57 14.49
CA GLY A 11 -0.64 4.23 15.90
C GLY A 11 0.44 3.20 16.27
N LEU A 12 1.38 2.91 15.36
CA LEU A 12 2.45 1.91 15.52
C LEU A 12 3.82 2.59 15.63
N ASN A 13 4.65 2.08 16.54
CA ASN A 13 6.02 2.53 16.72
C ASN A 13 6.90 1.38 17.23
N SER A 14 8.21 1.59 17.31
CA SER A 14 9.14 0.55 17.74
C SER A 14 8.90 0.06 19.17
N ASP A 15 8.34 0.89 20.05
CA ASP A 15 8.09 0.54 21.44
C ASP A 15 6.87 -0.38 21.57
N ASN A 16 5.76 -0.09 20.87
CA ASN A 16 4.57 -0.94 20.91
C ASN A 16 4.65 -2.18 19.99
N LEU A 17 5.60 -2.18 19.05
CA LEU A 17 5.94 -3.35 18.24
C LEU A 17 7.13 -4.16 18.80
N PHE A 18 7.68 -3.79 19.96
CA PHE A 18 8.91 -4.41 20.51
C PHE A 18 8.85 -5.94 20.67
N HIS A 19 7.65 -6.48 20.91
CA HIS A 19 7.40 -7.92 21.04
C HIS A 19 6.98 -8.61 19.74
N GLN A 20 6.88 -7.87 18.64
CA GLN A 20 6.57 -8.41 17.33
C GLN A 20 7.85 -8.85 16.60
N LYS A 21 7.72 -9.83 15.71
CA LYS A 21 8.85 -10.27 14.88
C LYS A 21 9.16 -9.25 13.79
N ASP A 22 10.42 -9.21 13.40
CA ASP A 22 10.86 -8.53 12.19
C ASP A 22 10.24 -9.19 10.94
N PHE A 23 10.22 -8.47 9.82
CA PHE A 23 9.98 -9.08 8.52
C PHE A 23 11.20 -9.94 8.15
N ASP A 24 11.09 -11.26 8.30
CA ASP A 24 12.16 -12.23 8.09
C ASP A 24 11.80 -13.28 7.01
N SER A 25 12.67 -14.27 6.82
CA SER A 25 12.42 -15.33 5.84
C SER A 25 11.16 -16.14 6.16
N SER A 26 10.82 -16.32 7.43
CA SER A 26 9.62 -17.06 7.87
C SER A 26 8.33 -16.28 7.60
N ALA A 27 8.37 -14.95 7.71
CA ALA A 27 7.26 -14.10 7.31
C ALA A 27 6.96 -14.23 5.81
N VAL A 28 8.00 -14.30 4.96
CA VAL A 28 7.83 -14.53 3.52
C VAL A 28 7.28 -15.93 3.24
N ASP A 29 7.74 -16.96 3.97
CA ASP A 29 7.20 -18.31 3.83
C ASP A 29 5.71 -18.37 4.21
N LEU A 30 5.29 -17.64 5.24
CA LEU A 30 3.88 -17.52 5.61
C LEU A 30 3.04 -16.87 4.50
N ILE A 31 3.56 -15.82 3.86
CA ILE A 31 2.90 -15.19 2.70
C ILE A 31 2.78 -16.21 1.56
N GLN A 32 3.85 -16.93 1.21
CA GLN A 32 3.82 -17.93 0.14
C GLN A 32 2.83 -19.07 0.43
N LEU A 33 2.78 -19.55 1.68
CA LEU A 33 1.80 -20.57 2.11
C LEU A 33 0.36 -20.05 2.03
N PHE A 34 0.13 -18.79 2.39
CA PHE A 34 -1.18 -18.17 2.23
C PHE A 34 -1.60 -18.09 0.76
N LEU A 35 -0.70 -17.63 -0.12
CA LEU A 35 -0.95 -17.55 -1.57
C LEU A 35 -1.27 -18.91 -2.19
N ASN A 36 -0.57 -19.98 -1.76
CA ASN A 36 -0.78 -21.33 -2.27
C ASN A 36 -2.18 -21.90 -1.94
N ARG A 37 -2.93 -21.27 -1.03
CA ARG A 37 -4.29 -21.66 -0.67
C ARG A 37 -5.38 -20.90 -1.42
N LEU A 38 -5.01 -19.89 -2.20
CA LEU A 38 -5.93 -19.11 -3.02
C LEU A 38 -6.09 -19.75 -4.39
N ASP A 39 -7.26 -19.54 -5.01
CA ASP A 39 -7.51 -19.97 -6.39
C ASP A 39 -6.68 -19.13 -7.35
N SER A 40 -6.01 -19.80 -8.30
CA SER A 40 -5.25 -19.16 -9.36
C SER A 40 -6.16 -18.61 -10.47
N PRO A 41 -5.79 -17.49 -11.12
CA PRO A 41 -4.61 -16.65 -10.86
C PRO A 41 -4.81 -15.70 -9.67
N VAL A 42 -3.74 -15.47 -8.90
CA VAL A 42 -3.79 -14.58 -7.73
C VAL A 42 -3.32 -13.16 -8.09
N CYS A 43 -4.14 -12.16 -7.73
CA CYS A 43 -3.87 -10.75 -7.94
C CYS A 43 -3.78 -9.95 -6.63
N PHE A 44 -2.67 -9.25 -6.40
CA PHE A 44 -2.58 -8.23 -5.36
C PHE A 44 -3.24 -6.93 -5.81
N VAL A 45 -4.15 -6.42 -4.98
CA VAL A 45 -4.84 -5.15 -5.21
C VAL A 45 -4.45 -4.19 -4.07
N ALA A 46 -3.98 -2.99 -4.42
CA ALA A 46 -3.66 -1.95 -3.45
C ALA A 46 -4.00 -0.57 -4.01
N HIS A 47 -4.11 0.43 -3.14
CA HIS A 47 -4.39 1.81 -3.54
C HIS A 47 -3.10 2.62 -3.60
N ASN A 48 -2.73 3.12 -4.78
CA ASN A 48 -1.40 3.67 -5.08
C ASN A 48 -0.26 2.63 -4.91
N GLY A 49 -0.62 1.34 -5.06
CA GLY A 49 0.26 0.20 -4.82
C GLY A 49 1.48 0.15 -5.74
N LEU A 50 1.37 0.59 -7.01
CA LEU A 50 2.49 0.58 -7.95
C LEU A 50 3.61 1.55 -7.55
N ARG A 51 3.28 2.56 -6.74
CA ARG A 51 4.25 3.56 -6.23
C ARG A 51 4.64 3.34 -4.78
N PHE A 52 3.97 2.43 -4.07
CA PHE A 52 4.17 2.25 -2.64
C PHE A 52 4.22 0.78 -2.22
N ASP A 53 3.06 0.13 -2.02
CA ASP A 53 2.97 -1.18 -1.39
C ASP A 53 3.76 -2.25 -2.15
N PHE A 54 3.64 -2.30 -3.48
CA PHE A 54 4.26 -3.36 -4.26
C PHE A 54 5.80 -3.22 -4.33
N PRO A 55 6.37 -2.04 -4.67
CA PRO A 55 7.83 -1.85 -4.60
C PRO A 55 8.40 -2.04 -3.19
N LEU A 56 7.67 -1.63 -2.13
CA LEU A 56 8.10 -1.81 -0.75
C LEU A 56 8.14 -3.30 -0.36
N LEU A 57 7.05 -4.03 -0.64
CA LEU A 57 6.98 -5.47 -0.39
C LEU A 57 8.05 -6.21 -1.18
N ARG A 58 8.28 -5.84 -2.44
CA ARG A 58 9.35 -6.40 -3.28
C ARG A 58 10.72 -6.19 -2.65
N ALA A 59 11.02 -4.98 -2.18
CA ALA A 59 12.28 -4.68 -1.50
C ALA A 59 12.47 -5.50 -0.21
N GLN A 60 11.41 -5.64 0.60
CA GLN A 60 11.43 -6.42 1.84
C GLN A 60 11.63 -7.92 1.60
N ILE A 61 10.96 -8.49 0.59
CA ILE A 61 11.15 -9.90 0.21
C ILE A 61 12.59 -10.14 -0.27
N MET A 62 13.08 -9.30 -1.19
CA MET A 62 14.44 -9.42 -1.72
C MET A 62 15.50 -9.27 -0.63
N SER A 63 15.25 -8.43 0.38
CA SER A 63 16.12 -8.28 1.55
C SER A 63 16.37 -9.56 2.33
N VAL A 64 15.38 -10.47 2.38
CA VAL A 64 15.41 -11.64 3.28
C VAL A 64 15.48 -12.98 2.56
N LYS A 65 15.04 -13.04 1.29
CA LYS A 65 15.13 -14.25 0.44
C LYS A 65 16.13 -14.12 -0.71
N GLY A 66 16.69 -12.94 -0.95
CA GLY A 66 17.60 -12.66 -2.06
C GLY A 66 16.89 -12.12 -3.31
N ASN A 67 17.68 -11.51 -4.20
CA ASN A 67 17.17 -10.76 -5.36
C ASN A 67 16.40 -11.63 -6.37
N ASP A 68 16.77 -12.90 -6.48
CA ASP A 68 16.19 -13.84 -7.43
C ASP A 68 14.91 -14.52 -6.92
N TYR A 69 14.52 -14.26 -5.66
CA TYR A 69 13.29 -14.84 -5.10
C TYR A 69 12.05 -14.29 -5.82
N LYS A 70 11.14 -15.19 -6.16
CA LYS A 70 9.88 -14.90 -6.86
C LYS A 70 8.72 -15.39 -6.01
N LEU A 71 7.71 -14.54 -5.86
CA LEU A 71 6.41 -14.98 -5.36
C LEU A 71 5.59 -15.50 -6.53
N ASN A 72 5.12 -16.73 -6.41
CA ASN A 72 4.26 -17.38 -7.39
C ASN A 72 3.01 -17.94 -6.70
N ASP A 73 1.97 -18.23 -7.46
CA ASP A 73 0.77 -18.90 -6.96
C ASP A 73 0.93 -20.43 -6.89
N SER A 74 -0.14 -21.14 -6.55
CA SER A 74 -0.17 -22.60 -6.43
C SER A 74 0.13 -23.35 -7.75
N THR A 75 -0.03 -22.69 -8.90
CA THR A 75 0.30 -23.22 -10.22
C THR A 75 1.71 -22.87 -10.69
N ASN A 76 2.50 -22.23 -9.81
CA ASN A 76 3.81 -21.67 -10.10
C ASN A 76 3.78 -20.51 -11.13
N ALA A 77 2.61 -19.89 -11.35
CA ALA A 77 2.49 -18.69 -12.16
C ALA A 77 2.88 -17.45 -11.33
N PRO A 78 3.45 -16.40 -11.94
CA PRO A 78 3.78 -15.17 -11.22
C PRO A 78 2.54 -14.51 -10.62
N ILE A 79 2.65 -14.03 -9.38
CA ILE A 79 1.61 -13.18 -8.79
C ILE A 79 1.49 -11.90 -9.63
N ILE A 80 0.26 -11.53 -9.99
CA ILE A 80 -0.03 -10.28 -10.68
C ILE A 80 -0.48 -9.22 -9.67
N CYS A 81 -0.40 -7.94 -10.02
CA CYS A 81 -0.91 -6.87 -9.17
C CYS A 81 -1.50 -5.70 -9.96
N THR A 82 -2.40 -4.96 -9.32
CA THR A 82 -3.14 -3.85 -9.91
C THR A 82 -3.39 -2.74 -8.89
N ASP A 83 -3.53 -1.51 -9.39
CA ASP A 83 -3.57 -0.30 -8.58
C ASP A 83 -4.90 0.43 -8.70
N THR A 84 -5.63 0.46 -7.59
CA THR A 84 -6.97 1.06 -7.54
C THR A 84 -6.97 2.57 -7.70
N LEU A 85 -5.82 3.25 -7.55
CA LEU A 85 -5.75 4.69 -7.84
C LEU A 85 -6.04 4.96 -9.32
N HIS A 86 -5.56 4.09 -10.22
CA HIS A 86 -5.82 4.22 -11.65
C HIS A 86 -7.27 3.86 -11.98
N LEU A 87 -7.78 2.76 -11.41
CA LEU A 87 -9.19 2.39 -11.49
C LEU A 87 -10.09 3.56 -11.07
N PHE A 88 -9.89 4.12 -9.87
CA PHE A 88 -10.76 5.16 -9.34
C PHE A 88 -10.69 6.46 -10.14
N ARG A 89 -9.55 6.77 -10.78
CA ARG A 89 -9.45 7.90 -11.71
C ARG A 89 -10.25 7.69 -12.98
N GLU A 90 -10.26 6.48 -13.51
CA GLU A 90 -11.03 6.15 -14.71
C GLU A 90 -12.54 6.16 -14.42
N PHE A 91 -12.93 5.66 -13.25
CA PHE A 91 -14.32 5.63 -12.78
C PHE A 91 -14.72 6.88 -11.97
N ALA A 92 -14.01 8.01 -12.12
CA ALA A 92 -14.20 9.20 -11.29
C ALA A 92 -15.64 9.75 -11.31
N SER A 93 -16.32 9.68 -12.46
CA SER A 93 -17.72 10.11 -12.60
C SER A 93 -18.69 9.28 -11.75
N HIS A 94 -18.46 7.97 -11.66
CA HIS A 94 -19.25 7.06 -10.84
C HIS A 94 -18.97 7.25 -9.34
N LEU A 95 -17.78 7.77 -9.01
CA LEU A 95 -17.35 8.04 -7.64
C LEU A 95 -17.62 9.48 -7.20
N ALA A 96 -18.36 10.28 -7.97
CA ALA A 96 -18.62 11.69 -7.67
C ALA A 96 -19.56 11.92 -6.46
N GLY A 97 -20.28 10.86 -6.02
CA GLY A 97 -21.27 10.93 -4.95
C GLY A 97 -22.66 11.38 -5.45
N PRO A 98 -23.70 11.28 -4.60
CA PRO A 98 -25.10 11.49 -4.99
C PRO A 98 -25.48 12.94 -5.34
N ASN A 99 -24.61 13.94 -5.11
CA ASN A 99 -24.88 15.37 -5.33
C ASN A 99 -24.11 15.95 -6.53
N SER A 100 -24.01 15.19 -7.63
CA SER A 100 -23.51 15.72 -8.91
C SER A 100 -24.67 16.00 -9.86
N ASP A 101 -25.72 16.62 -9.32
CA ASP A 101 -26.79 17.28 -10.05
C ASP A 101 -26.19 18.44 -10.86
N ASP A 102 -25.79 18.09 -12.08
CA ASP A 102 -26.18 18.75 -13.31
C ASP A 102 -27.32 19.75 -13.08
N SER A 103 -26.98 21.03 -12.86
CA SER A 103 -27.93 22.12 -13.05
C SER A 103 -28.12 22.31 -14.55
N GLY A 104 -28.84 21.35 -15.15
CA GLY A 104 -29.50 21.49 -16.44
C GLY A 104 -30.48 22.65 -16.36
N PHE A 105 -29.97 23.86 -16.54
CA PHE A 105 -30.76 25.05 -16.73
C PHE A 105 -31.39 24.97 -18.12
N VAL A 106 -32.54 24.31 -18.21
CA VAL A 106 -33.49 24.50 -19.30
C VAL A 106 -34.08 25.90 -19.10
N SER A 107 -33.49 26.88 -19.76
CA SER A 107 -34.15 28.16 -19.98
C SER A 107 -35.09 28.00 -21.18
N THR A 108 -36.35 27.68 -20.90
CA THR A 108 -37.45 28.26 -21.66
C THR A 108 -37.49 29.74 -21.34
N ASP A 109 -37.36 30.61 -22.36
CA ASP A 109 -38.14 31.84 -22.46
C ASP A 109 -37.98 32.50 -23.84
N ASP A 110 -38.99 33.31 -24.13
CA ASP A 110 -39.64 33.56 -25.41
C ASP A 110 -39.11 34.79 -26.19
N GLN A 111 -39.66 34.96 -27.39
CA GLN A 111 -39.35 35.95 -28.43
C GLN A 111 -39.20 37.44 -28.01
N SER A 112 -38.24 38.16 -28.65
CA SER A 112 -38.46 39.49 -29.28
C SER A 112 -37.18 40.05 -29.94
N SER A 113 -37.27 40.21 -31.26
CA SER A 113 -36.48 40.99 -32.24
C SER A 113 -35.41 42.01 -31.77
N ASN A 114 -34.17 41.88 -32.29
CA ASN A 114 -33.47 42.88 -33.14
C ASN A 114 -32.04 42.40 -33.57
N PRO A 115 -31.47 42.88 -34.71
CA PRO A 115 -30.34 42.24 -35.37
C PRO A 115 -28.94 42.73 -34.93
N VAL A 116 -28.01 41.80 -35.07
CA VAL A 116 -26.56 41.71 -34.77
C VAL A 116 -25.70 42.88 -35.25
N PRO A 117 -24.56 43.16 -34.57
CA PRO A 117 -23.28 43.31 -35.26
C PRO A 117 -22.24 42.27 -34.80
N ILE A 118 -21.63 41.63 -35.79
CA ILE A 118 -20.66 40.54 -35.67
C ILE A 118 -19.36 41.12 -35.09
N SER A 119 -19.00 40.70 -33.88
CA SER A 119 -17.68 40.98 -33.29
C SER A 119 -17.08 39.68 -32.76
N HIS A 120 -16.11 39.17 -33.53
CA HIS A 120 -14.96 38.36 -33.14
C HIS A 120 -15.11 37.44 -31.91
N SER A 121 -15.36 36.16 -32.19
CA SER A 121 -15.25 35.05 -31.26
C SER A 121 -13.86 35.01 -30.61
N SER A 122 -13.75 35.59 -29.41
CA SER A 122 -12.81 35.09 -28.42
C SER A 122 -13.35 33.75 -27.92
N PRO A 123 -12.51 32.72 -27.69
CA PRO A 123 -12.99 31.47 -27.13
C PRO A 123 -13.76 31.78 -25.86
N ILE A 124 -15.03 31.37 -25.82
CA ILE A 124 -15.77 31.22 -24.58
C ILE A 124 -14.82 30.49 -23.65
N LYS A 125 -14.41 31.19 -22.59
CA LYS A 125 -13.65 30.60 -21.50
C LYS A 125 -14.60 29.56 -20.91
N LEU A 126 -14.55 28.35 -21.46
CA LEU A 126 -15.16 27.17 -20.87
C LEU A 126 -14.71 27.25 -19.42
N SER A 127 -15.66 27.45 -18.51
CA SER A 127 -15.37 27.37 -17.11
C SER A 127 -14.95 25.94 -16.86
N THR A 128 -13.65 25.67 -17.01
CA THR A 128 -12.98 24.50 -16.49
C THR A 128 -13.03 24.65 -14.98
N THR A 129 -14.20 24.45 -14.40
CA THR A 129 -14.34 24.00 -13.03
C THR A 129 -13.82 22.57 -13.02
N THR A 130 -12.50 22.40 -13.14
CA THR A 130 -11.87 21.15 -12.76
C THR A 130 -12.01 21.06 -11.25
N ASN A 131 -13.16 20.62 -10.77
CA ASN A 131 -13.30 20.06 -9.44
C ASN A 131 -12.43 18.79 -9.45
N LYS A 132 -11.10 18.98 -9.29
CA LYS A 132 -10.14 17.90 -9.17
C LYS A 132 -10.38 17.28 -7.80
N HIS A 133 -11.37 16.41 -7.75
CA HIS A 133 -11.65 15.63 -6.57
C HIS A 133 -10.38 14.88 -6.15
N SER A 134 -10.12 14.85 -4.85
CA SER A 134 -9.00 14.07 -4.29
C SER A 134 -9.25 12.58 -4.52
N PHE A 135 -8.18 11.85 -4.80
CA PHE A 135 -8.21 10.39 -4.96
C PHE A 135 -7.50 9.66 -3.83
N HIS A 136 -7.30 10.30 -2.67
CA HIS A 136 -6.92 9.55 -1.48
C HIS A 136 -8.07 8.63 -1.08
N LEU A 137 -7.75 7.42 -0.62
CA LEU A 137 -8.74 6.39 -0.30
C LEU A 137 -9.86 6.88 0.62
N GLY A 138 -9.49 7.60 1.69
CA GLY A 138 -10.44 8.18 2.64
C GLY A 138 -11.39 9.20 1.99
N ASP A 139 -10.85 10.08 1.13
CA ASP A 139 -11.64 11.12 0.46
C ASP A 139 -12.62 10.53 -0.56
N ILE A 140 -12.26 9.43 -1.22
CA ILE A 140 -13.16 8.71 -2.11
C ILE A 140 -14.24 7.98 -1.29
N HIS A 141 -13.85 7.27 -0.22
CA HIS A 141 -14.79 6.56 0.64
C HIS A 141 -15.84 7.51 1.24
N GLU A 142 -15.40 8.63 1.80
CA GLU A 142 -16.31 9.63 2.40
C GLU A 142 -17.23 10.26 1.36
N ARG A 143 -16.73 10.55 0.14
CA ARG A 143 -17.56 11.09 -0.94
C ARG A 143 -18.64 10.11 -1.42
N VAL A 144 -18.30 8.82 -1.53
CA VAL A 144 -19.21 7.80 -2.06
C VAL A 144 -20.24 7.38 -1.03
N PHE A 145 -19.84 7.21 0.23
CA PHE A 145 -20.72 6.64 1.27
C PHE A 145 -21.28 7.67 2.25
N GLY A 146 -20.81 8.93 2.22
CA GLY A 146 -21.21 9.97 3.18
C GLY A 146 -20.72 9.70 4.61
N GLU A 147 -19.84 8.72 4.80
CA GLU A 147 -19.34 8.25 6.08
C GLU A 147 -17.83 8.41 6.16
N LYS A 148 -17.36 8.97 7.29
CA LYS A 148 -15.93 9.04 7.58
C LYS A 148 -15.34 7.63 7.66
N HIS A 149 -14.13 7.46 7.12
CA HIS A 149 -13.40 6.21 7.18
C HIS A 149 -12.92 5.88 8.61
N ILE A 150 -13.75 5.16 9.37
CA ILE A 150 -13.61 4.94 10.83
C ILE A 150 -12.31 4.24 11.28
N HIS A 151 -11.69 3.43 10.42
CA HIS A 151 -10.47 2.68 10.72
C HIS A 151 -9.30 3.09 9.81
N ALA A 152 -9.24 4.38 9.46
CA ALA A 152 -8.21 4.92 8.58
C ALA A 152 -6.83 4.67 9.16
N HIS A 153 -5.87 4.36 8.27
CA HIS A 153 -4.48 4.12 8.61
C HIS A 153 -4.24 2.83 9.42
N THR A 154 -5.23 1.93 9.45
CA THR A 154 -5.03 0.53 9.82
C THR A 154 -5.02 -0.32 8.56
N ALA A 155 -4.14 -1.32 8.48
CA ALA A 155 -4.02 -2.15 7.28
C ALA A 155 -5.36 -2.84 6.91
N GLU A 156 -6.09 -3.37 7.90
CA GLU A 156 -7.40 -3.99 7.68
C GLU A 156 -8.45 -2.94 7.28
N GLY A 157 -8.51 -1.80 7.96
CA GLY A 157 -9.48 -0.75 7.68
C GLY A 157 -9.35 -0.21 6.26
N ASP A 158 -8.12 0.07 5.82
CA ASP A 158 -7.84 0.57 4.48
C ASP A 158 -8.16 -0.51 3.41
N CYS A 159 -7.85 -1.79 3.67
CA CYS A 159 -8.25 -2.89 2.77
C CYS A 159 -9.78 -2.99 2.65
N ARG A 160 -10.50 -2.88 3.76
CA ARG A 160 -11.97 -2.95 3.78
C ARG A 160 -12.61 -1.81 3.00
N ALA A 161 -12.13 -0.58 3.15
CA ALA A 161 -12.66 0.55 2.39
C ALA A 161 -12.37 0.44 0.90
N MET A 162 -11.16 0.00 0.53
CA MET A 162 -10.82 -0.28 -0.87
C MET A 162 -11.74 -1.35 -1.47
N LEU A 163 -11.97 -2.47 -0.76
CA LEU A 163 -12.89 -3.51 -1.21
C LEU A 163 -14.33 -2.99 -1.33
N ARG A 164 -14.80 -2.18 -0.39
CA ARG A 164 -16.13 -1.56 -0.43
C ARG A 164 -16.30 -0.67 -1.66
N LEU A 165 -15.28 0.11 -2.04
CA LEU A 165 -15.28 0.95 -3.24
C LEU A 165 -15.28 0.12 -4.54
N ILE A 166 -14.49 -0.96 -4.61
CA ILE A 166 -14.50 -1.88 -5.75
C ILE A 166 -15.88 -2.54 -5.89
N GLN A 167 -16.47 -2.99 -4.78
CA GLN A 167 -17.82 -3.56 -4.76
C GLN A 167 -18.88 -2.56 -5.21
N TYR A 168 -18.77 -1.29 -4.80
CA TYR A 168 -19.67 -0.22 -5.23
C TYR A 168 -19.63 -0.01 -6.74
N LEU A 169 -18.45 -0.08 -7.36
CA LEU A 169 -18.30 0.01 -8.82
C LEU A 169 -18.80 -1.24 -9.56
N GLY A 170 -18.83 -2.39 -8.89
CA GLY A 170 -19.40 -3.63 -9.42
C GLY A 170 -18.59 -4.26 -10.56
N SER A 171 -19.27 -4.97 -11.47
CA SER A 171 -18.65 -5.72 -12.57
C SER A 171 -17.67 -4.91 -13.43
N PRO A 172 -17.95 -3.65 -13.81
CA PRO A 172 -17.00 -2.83 -14.58
C PRO A 172 -15.62 -2.70 -13.92
N ALA A 173 -15.56 -2.63 -12.58
CA ALA A 173 -14.28 -2.59 -11.88
C ALA A 173 -13.55 -3.94 -11.97
N ILE A 174 -14.27 -5.06 -11.91
CA ILE A 174 -13.67 -6.39 -12.05
C ILE A 174 -13.09 -6.58 -13.46
N ASP A 175 -13.84 -6.22 -14.50
CA ASP A 175 -13.37 -6.28 -15.88
C ASP A 175 -12.10 -5.42 -16.07
N TRP A 176 -12.09 -4.22 -15.47
CA TRP A 176 -10.93 -3.34 -15.50
C TRP A 176 -9.70 -3.98 -14.82
N LEU A 177 -9.86 -4.58 -13.64
CA LEU A 177 -8.77 -5.24 -12.91
C LEU A 177 -8.22 -6.44 -13.70
N GLN A 178 -9.07 -7.14 -14.46
CA GLN A 178 -8.69 -8.26 -15.32
C GLN A 178 -7.88 -7.85 -16.55
N SER A 179 -7.91 -6.58 -16.98
CA SER A 179 -7.10 -6.10 -18.11
C SER A 179 -5.95 -5.17 -17.71
N HIS A 180 -5.93 -4.67 -16.47
CA HIS A 180 -4.95 -3.69 -15.99
C HIS A 180 -4.12 -4.22 -14.82
N TYR A 181 -3.35 -5.27 -15.08
CA TYR A 181 -2.43 -5.85 -14.11
C TYR A 181 -0.99 -5.88 -14.63
N VAL A 182 -0.05 -5.95 -13.71
CA VAL A 182 1.38 -6.14 -14.01
C VAL A 182 1.92 -7.33 -13.24
N ASN A 183 3.04 -7.89 -13.69
CA ASN A 183 3.71 -8.99 -12.98
C ASN A 183 4.46 -8.44 -11.76
N PHE A 184 4.10 -8.89 -10.54
CA PHE A 184 4.71 -8.43 -9.29
C PHE A 184 6.23 -8.65 -9.25
N ASN A 185 6.71 -9.79 -9.76
CA ASN A 185 8.14 -10.10 -9.76
C ASN A 185 8.96 -9.23 -10.71
N SER A 186 8.30 -8.51 -11.64
CA SER A 186 8.97 -7.59 -12.58
C SER A 186 9.13 -6.17 -12.04
N LEU A 187 8.54 -5.87 -10.87
CA LEU A 187 8.61 -4.54 -10.27
C LEU A 187 9.99 -4.24 -9.70
N THR A 188 10.43 -2.99 -9.92
CA THR A 188 11.62 -2.44 -9.27
C THR A 188 11.37 -2.31 -7.77
N PRO A 189 12.25 -2.83 -6.90
CA PRO A 189 12.10 -2.65 -5.46
C PRO A 189 12.24 -1.17 -5.08
N MET A 190 11.52 -0.74 -4.04
CA MET A 190 11.53 0.66 -3.58
C MET A 190 12.93 1.16 -3.20
N TYR A 191 13.77 0.26 -2.71
CA TYR A 191 15.17 0.49 -2.39
C TYR A 191 15.93 -0.84 -2.48
N SER A 192 17.24 -0.76 -2.65
CA SER A 192 18.13 -1.91 -2.68
C SER A 192 18.91 -2.01 -1.38
N PHE A 193 19.01 -3.20 -0.81
CA PHE A 193 19.95 -3.47 0.27
C PHE A 193 21.29 -3.88 -0.32
N HIS A 194 22.31 -3.03 -0.17
CA HIS A 194 23.70 -3.46 -0.27
C HIS A 194 24.20 -3.77 1.13
N THR A 195 24.22 -5.05 1.50
CA THR A 195 24.97 -5.49 2.67
C THR A 195 25.83 -6.68 2.29
N PRO A 196 27.17 -6.55 2.26
CA PRO A 196 28.04 -7.70 2.14
C PRO A 196 27.93 -8.52 3.45
N GLY A 197 27.44 -9.75 3.35
CA GLY A 197 27.77 -10.83 4.29
C GLY A 197 26.96 -10.98 5.57
N ILE A 198 26.02 -10.11 5.94
CA ILE A 198 25.14 -10.34 7.09
C ILE A 198 23.72 -10.57 6.61
N SER A 199 23.43 -11.80 6.20
CA SER A 199 22.06 -12.28 6.05
C SER A 199 21.34 -12.02 7.36
N ARG A 200 20.23 -11.27 7.36
CA ARG A 200 19.34 -11.12 8.53
C ARG A 200 18.60 -12.43 8.81
N ILE A 201 19.32 -13.54 8.91
CA ILE A 201 18.82 -14.80 9.42
C ILE A 201 18.81 -14.66 10.93
N SER A 202 17.88 -13.86 11.45
CA SER A 202 17.62 -13.78 12.87
C SER A 202 16.18 -14.22 13.09
N SER A 203 16.00 -15.53 13.25
CA SER A 203 14.75 -16.13 13.71
C SER A 203 14.38 -15.73 15.16
N LEU A 204 15.27 -14.98 15.82
CA LEU A 204 15.13 -14.46 17.18
C LEU A 204 14.32 -13.17 17.18
N PHE A 205 13.48 -13.03 18.20
CA PHE A 205 12.75 -11.78 18.43
C PHE A 205 13.71 -10.62 18.77
N PRO A 206 13.33 -9.37 18.50
CA PRO A 206 14.16 -8.19 18.80
C PRO A 206 14.68 -8.14 20.25
N TYR A 207 13.84 -8.49 21.22
CA TYR A 207 14.20 -8.54 22.64
C TYR A 207 15.12 -9.71 23.03
N GLN A 208 15.21 -10.74 22.20
CA GLN A 208 16.14 -11.86 22.39
C GLN A 208 17.53 -11.49 21.84
N ARG A 209 17.59 -10.64 20.81
CA ARG A 209 18.86 -10.18 20.21
C ARG A 209 19.70 -9.36 21.19
N THR A 210 19.07 -8.48 21.98
CA THR A 210 19.75 -7.67 23.01
C THR A 210 20.39 -8.54 24.11
N LYS A 211 19.75 -9.65 24.49
CA LYS A 211 20.30 -10.61 25.47
C LYS A 211 21.48 -11.42 24.92
N VAL A 212 21.51 -11.70 23.62
CA VAL A 212 22.64 -12.41 22.98
C VAL A 212 23.84 -11.49 22.85
N CYS A 213 23.65 -10.22 22.45
CA CYS A 213 24.74 -9.24 22.42
C CYS A 213 25.36 -9.00 23.81
N SER A 214 24.59 -9.07 24.89
CA SER A 214 25.14 -8.99 26.26
C SER A 214 25.89 -10.25 26.71
N ASN A 215 25.72 -11.38 26.01
CA ASN A 215 26.36 -12.66 26.34
C ASN A 215 27.57 -12.99 25.46
N ILE A 216 27.98 -12.10 24.54
CA ILE A 216 29.29 -12.19 23.89
C ILE A 216 30.33 -11.72 24.93
N SER A 217 30.71 -12.64 25.80
CA SER A 217 31.68 -12.42 26.87
C SER A 217 33.05 -12.05 26.31
N LEU A 218 33.62 -10.97 26.84
CA LEU A 218 35.07 -10.82 27.00
C LEU A 218 35.62 -12.13 27.56
N SER A 219 36.73 -12.61 26.99
CA SER A 219 37.37 -13.86 27.37
C SER A 219 37.57 -13.96 28.90
N ASP A 220 37.01 -15.03 29.47
CA ASP A 220 37.25 -15.51 30.83
C ASP A 220 38.76 -15.65 31.08
N THR A 221 39.34 -14.78 31.90
CA THR A 221 40.66 -15.01 32.54
C THR A 221 40.49 -15.44 33.99
N THR A 222 39.45 -16.21 34.28
CA THR A 222 39.13 -16.66 35.64
C THR A 222 39.87 -17.96 36.02
N SER A 223 40.76 -18.46 35.16
CA SER A 223 41.59 -19.65 35.41
C SER A 223 43.00 -19.35 35.97
N GLN A 224 43.20 -18.21 36.65
CA GLN A 224 44.49 -17.85 37.28
C GLN A 224 44.44 -17.66 38.81
N LEU A 225 43.47 -18.27 39.51
CA LEU A 225 43.40 -18.20 40.98
C LEU A 225 43.51 -19.55 41.72
N ASP A 226 43.87 -20.64 41.04
CA ASP A 226 44.04 -21.97 41.67
C ASP A 226 45.48 -22.28 42.15
N ASN A 227 46.41 -21.31 42.14
CA ASN A 227 47.81 -21.53 42.55
C ASN A 227 48.22 -20.80 43.84
N LEU A 228 47.39 -20.88 44.88
CA LEU A 228 47.84 -20.64 46.26
C LEU A 228 47.38 -21.80 47.14
N GLN A 229 48.11 -22.92 47.04
CA GLN A 229 48.13 -23.92 48.11
C GLN A 229 48.84 -23.32 49.33
N LEU A 230 48.18 -23.44 50.48
CA LEU A 230 48.77 -23.29 51.80
C LEU A 230 49.85 -24.37 52.00
N GLU A 231 51.10 -23.93 52.15
CA GLU A 231 52.10 -24.39 53.13
C GLU A 231 53.23 -23.35 53.25
#